data_AF-A0A4Q3UQ04-F1
#
_entry.id   AF-A0A4Q3UQ04-F1
#
_cell.length_a   1.000
_cell.length_b   1.000
_cell.length_c   1.000
_cell.angle_alpha   90.00
_cell.angle_beta   90.00
_cell.angle_gamma   90.00
#
_symmetry.space_group_name_H-M   'P 1'
#
loop_
_entity.id
_entity.type
_entity.pdbx_description
1 polymer ?
#
loop_
_entity_poly.entity_id
_entity_poly.type
_entity_poly.pdbx_seq_one_letter_code
_entity_poly.pdbx_strand_id
1 'polypeptide(L)'
;MARGDKSKYTDKQKRMAEHIEQGYEDRGVSKEEAERRAWATVNAEHGGGKKPGGSGRHDTKADRSATAKKGWETRRKRAATKL
;
A
#
# COMPACT_ATOMS: atom_id res chain seq x y z
N MET A 1 7.45 9.25 -10.73
CA MET A 1 6.18 9.60 -10.04
C MET A 1 5.45 8.34 -9.60
N ALA A 2 4.59 8.43 -8.58
CA ALA A 2 3.67 7.36 -8.19
C ALA A 2 2.70 7.10 -9.36
N ARG A 3 2.74 5.90 -9.94
CA ARG A 3 1.85 5.47 -11.02
C ARG A 3 0.45 5.22 -10.44
N GLY A 4 -0.34 6.26 -10.20
CA GLY A 4 -1.71 6.10 -9.74
C GLY A 4 -2.36 7.38 -9.22
N ASP A 5 -3.69 7.32 -9.14
CA ASP A 5 -4.50 8.38 -8.56
C ASP A 5 -4.15 8.61 -7.07
N LYS A 6 -3.68 9.82 -6.75
CA LYS A 6 -3.35 10.25 -5.38
C LYS A 6 -4.56 10.21 -4.45
N SER A 7 -5.79 10.11 -4.97
CA SER A 7 -7.02 9.91 -4.19
C SER A 7 -6.97 8.65 -3.32
N LYS A 8 -6.18 7.64 -3.73
CA LYS A 8 -6.02 6.37 -3.01
C LYS A 8 -5.04 6.42 -1.85
N TYR A 9 -4.40 7.55 -1.62
CA TYR A 9 -3.51 7.77 -0.48
C TYR A 9 -4.27 8.39 0.68
N THR A 10 -3.93 7.93 1.87
CA THR A 10 -4.44 8.52 3.12
C THR A 10 -3.82 9.88 3.36
N ASP A 11 -4.48 10.73 4.14
CA ASP A 11 -3.97 12.07 4.43
C ASP A 11 -2.65 12.01 5.23
N LYS A 12 -2.46 10.94 6.03
CA LYS A 12 -1.17 10.65 6.67
C LYS A 12 -0.05 10.43 5.64
N GLN A 13 -0.32 9.66 4.57
CA GLN A 13 0.66 9.42 3.50
C GLN A 13 1.01 10.70 2.74
N LYS A 14 0.02 11.55 2.49
CA LYS A 14 0.24 12.86 1.84
C LYS A 14 1.13 13.77 2.70
N ARG A 15 0.83 13.91 4.00
CA ARG A 15 1.67 14.69 4.93
C ARG A 15 3.10 14.16 5.04
N MET A 16 3.29 12.84 5.04
CA MET A 16 4.63 12.26 5.03
C MET A 16 5.38 12.59 3.74
N ALA A 17 4.71 12.50 2.58
CA ALA A 17 5.31 12.91 1.31
C ALA A 17 5.69 14.40 1.33
N GLU A 18 4.79 15.28 1.75
CA GLU A 18 5.06 16.72 1.86
C GLU A 18 6.25 17.02 2.79
N HIS A 19 6.35 16.34 3.93
CA HIS A 19 7.48 16.53 4.85
C HIS A 19 8.82 16.07 4.26
N ILE A 20 8.82 14.94 3.54
CA ILE A 20 10.02 14.43 2.88
C ILE A 20 10.42 15.33 1.69
N GLU A 21 9.43 15.81 0.94
CA GLU A 21 9.60 16.75 -0.17
C GLU A 21 10.25 18.03 0.33
N GLN A 22 9.71 18.65 1.37
CA GLN A 22 10.30 19.84 2.00
C GLN A 22 11.76 19.62 2.38
N GLY A 23 12.07 18.49 3.02
CA GLY A 23 13.45 18.17 3.38
C GLY A 23 14.39 18.00 2.17
N TYR A 24 13.90 17.64 0.98
CA TYR A 24 14.70 17.61 -0.24
C TYR A 24 14.83 18.99 -0.89
N GLU A 25 13.77 19.80 -0.87
CA GLU A 25 13.80 21.19 -1.34
C GLU A 25 14.79 22.02 -0.51
N ASP A 26 14.79 21.86 0.81
CA ASP A 26 15.73 22.52 1.73
C ASP A 26 17.20 22.12 1.44
N ARG A 27 17.40 20.93 0.86
CA ARG A 27 18.72 20.44 0.38
C ARG A 27 19.06 20.89 -1.04
N GLY A 28 18.24 21.75 -1.65
CA GLY A 28 18.45 22.31 -2.98
C GLY A 28 18.01 21.41 -4.15
N VAL A 29 17.24 20.35 -3.87
CA VAL A 29 16.64 19.53 -4.95
C VAL A 29 15.47 20.29 -5.55
N SER A 30 15.31 20.24 -6.88
CA SER A 30 14.15 20.86 -7.53
C SER A 30 12.85 20.23 -7.03
N LYS A 31 11.79 21.04 -6.92
CA LYS A 31 10.47 20.61 -6.45
C LYS A 31 9.98 19.32 -7.10
N GLU A 32 10.08 19.21 -8.43
CA GLU A 32 9.62 18.02 -9.15
C GLU A 32 10.38 16.74 -8.75
N GLU A 33 11.69 16.85 -8.52
CA GLU A 33 12.53 15.72 -8.10
C GLU A 33 12.36 15.43 -6.60
N ALA A 34 12.16 16.45 -5.77
CA ALA A 34 11.85 16.33 -4.35
C ALA A 34 10.51 15.58 -4.15
N GLU A 35 9.45 16.02 -4.85
CA GLU A 35 8.14 15.36 -4.86
C GLU A 35 8.27 13.89 -5.31
N ARG A 36 9.03 13.67 -6.40
CA ARG A 36 9.26 12.32 -6.95
C ARG A 36 9.91 11.40 -5.92
N ARG A 37 10.95 11.87 -5.24
CA ARG A 37 11.67 11.10 -4.20
C ARG A 37 10.77 10.86 -3.00
N ALA A 38 10.03 11.87 -2.55
CA ALA A 38 9.11 11.76 -1.43
C ALA A 38 8.05 10.68 -1.64
N TRP A 39 7.37 10.70 -2.79
CA TRP A 39 6.37 9.69 -3.12
C TRP A 39 6.98 8.30 -3.33
N ALA A 40 8.22 8.21 -3.81
CA ALA A 40 8.93 6.93 -3.90
C ALA A 40 9.19 6.33 -2.51
N THR A 41 9.64 7.14 -1.55
CA THR A 41 9.84 6.71 -0.15
C THR A 41 8.54 6.23 0.47
N VAL A 42 7.47 7.02 0.39
CA VAL A 42 6.15 6.63 0.95
C VAL A 42 5.63 5.35 0.31
N ASN A 43 5.86 5.14 -0.98
CA ASN A 43 5.47 3.91 -1.66
C ASN A 43 6.31 2.71 -1.25
N ALA A 44 7.62 2.87 -1.08
CA ALA A 44 8.50 1.81 -0.59
C ALA A 44 8.10 1.36 0.82
N GLU A 45 7.73 2.29 1.69
CA GLU A 45 7.33 2.00 3.07
C GLU A 45 5.94 1.35 3.20
N HIS A 46 5.05 1.56 2.22
CA HIS A 46 3.63 1.23 2.36
C HIS A 46 3.04 0.39 1.24
N GLY A 47 3.80 0.06 0.20
CA GLY A 47 3.31 -0.66 -0.98
C GLY A 47 2.31 0.14 -1.84
N GLY A 48 2.15 1.45 -1.56
CA GLY A 48 1.24 2.36 -2.26
C GLY A 48 0.09 2.89 -1.41
N GLY A 49 -0.99 3.32 -2.07
CA GLY A 49 -2.13 3.99 -1.41
C GLY A 49 -2.91 3.07 -0.46
N LYS A 50 -3.15 3.51 0.77
CA LYS A 50 -3.85 2.72 1.81
C LYS A 50 -5.37 2.87 1.83
N LYS A 51 -5.96 3.74 1.00
CA LYS A 51 -7.42 3.84 0.87
C LYS A 51 -7.96 2.67 0.03
N PRO A 52 -9.29 2.40 0.09
CA PRO A 52 -9.91 1.36 -0.73
C PRO A 52 -9.61 1.52 -2.23
N GLY A 53 -9.16 0.43 -2.85
CA GLY A 53 -8.72 0.40 -4.24
C GLY A 53 -7.29 0.90 -4.49
N GLY A 54 -6.51 1.18 -3.44
CA GLY A 54 -5.07 1.43 -3.54
C GLY A 54 -4.24 0.16 -3.33
N SER A 55 -3.04 0.12 -3.90
CA SER A 55 -2.13 -1.04 -3.86
C SER A 55 -1.49 -1.30 -2.49
N GLY A 56 -1.54 -0.32 -1.58
CA GLY A 56 -0.98 -0.46 -0.23
C GLY A 56 -1.87 -1.28 0.72
N ARG A 57 -3.05 -1.72 0.26
CA ARG A 57 -3.82 -2.78 0.91
C ARG A 57 -3.64 -4.06 0.09
N HIS A 58 -2.85 -4.99 0.63
CA HIS A 58 -2.59 -6.26 -0.02
C HIS A 58 -3.83 -7.18 -0.11
N ASP A 59 -4.90 -6.91 0.66
CA ASP A 59 -6.11 -7.72 0.59
C ASP A 59 -7.40 -6.89 0.66
N THR A 60 -8.29 -7.09 -0.31
CA THR A 60 -9.67 -6.62 -0.20
C THR A 60 -10.47 -7.48 0.81
N LYS A 61 -11.70 -7.07 1.16
CA LYS A 61 -12.60 -7.91 1.96
C LYS A 61 -12.95 -9.21 1.22
N ALA A 62 -13.08 -9.14 -0.11
CA ALA A 62 -13.35 -10.30 -0.95
C ALA A 62 -12.16 -11.27 -0.93
N ASP A 63 -10.94 -10.76 -1.10
CA ASP A 63 -9.72 -11.58 -1.04
C ASP A 63 -9.58 -12.28 0.31
N ARG A 64 -9.75 -11.54 1.41
CA ARG A 64 -9.72 -12.13 2.77
C ARG A 64 -10.79 -13.22 2.97
N SER A 65 -11.99 -13.01 2.45
CA SER A 65 -13.09 -13.98 2.50
C SER A 65 -12.77 -15.23 1.69
N ALA A 66 -12.22 -15.07 0.47
CA ALA A 66 -11.80 -16.17 -0.37
C ALA A 66 -10.68 -16.99 0.28
N THR A 67 -9.67 -16.34 0.86
CA THR A 67 -8.57 -16.99 1.58
C THR A 67 -9.09 -17.76 2.81
N ALA A 68 -10.04 -17.18 3.56
CA ALA A 68 -10.66 -17.84 4.71
C ALA A 68 -11.45 -19.09 4.30
N LYS A 69 -12.26 -19.02 3.24
CA LYS A 69 -13.00 -20.17 2.69
C LYS A 69 -12.05 -21.28 2.25
N LYS A 70 -11.01 -20.94 1.48
CA LYS A 70 -9.98 -21.89 1.03
C LYS A 70 -9.27 -22.57 2.22
N GLY A 71 -8.97 -21.82 3.27
CA GLY A 71 -8.39 -22.35 4.51
C GLY A 71 -9.31 -23.32 5.26
N TRP A 72 -10.63 -23.05 5.28
CA TRP A 72 -11.59 -23.97 5.87
C TRP A 72 -11.73 -25.27 5.06
N GLU A 73 -11.83 -25.18 3.73
CA GLU A 73 -11.95 -26.34 2.84
C GLU A 73 -10.74 -27.28 2.96
N THR A 74 -9.53 -26.71 2.99
CA THR A 74 -8.29 -27.50 3.14
C THR A 74 -8.23 -28.22 4.48
N ARG A 75 -8.61 -27.57 5.59
CA ARG A 75 -8.71 -28.22 6.91
C ARG A 75 -9.73 -29.36 6.91
N ARG A 76 -10.91 -29.14 6.31
CA ARG A 76 -11.96 -30.17 6.21
C ARG A 76 -11.49 -31.39 5.43
N LYS A 77 -10.84 -31.20 4.27
CA LYS A 77 -10.30 -32.30 3.46
C LYS A 77 -9.26 -33.13 4.21
N ARG A 78 -8.34 -32.47 4.93
CA ARG A 78 -7.31 -33.14 5.76
C ARG A 78 -7.91 -33.92 6.93
N ALA A 79 -8.97 -33.40 7.57
CA ALA A 79 -9.65 -34.11 8.64
C ALA A 79 -10.35 -35.37 8.12
N ALA A 80 -10.96 -35.31 6.93
CA ALA A 80 -11.63 -36.45 6.31
C ALA A 80 -10.66 -37.55 5.82
N THR A 81 -9.39 -37.23 5.59
CA THR A 81 -8.35 -38.19 5.18
C THR A 81 -7.57 -38.78 6.36
N LYS A 82 -7.85 -38.34 7.60
CA LYS A 82 -7.18 -38.82 8.83
C LYS A 82 -7.99 -39.92 9.55
N LEU A 83 -9.02 -40.45 8.89
CA LEU A 83 -9.78 -41.65 9.24
C LEU A 83 -9.38 -42.76 8.28
#